data_AF-A0A358X7K2-F1
#
_entry.id   AF-A0A358X7K2-F1
#
_cell.length_a   1.000
_cell.length_b   1.000
_cell.length_c   1.000
_cell.angle_alpha   90.00
_cell.angle_beta   90.00
_cell.angle_gamma   90.00
#
_symmetry.space_group_name_H-M   'P 1'
#
loop_
_entity.id
_entity.type
_entity.pdbx_description
1 polymer ?
#
loop_
_entity_poly.entity_id
_entity_poly.type
_entity_poly.pdbx_seq_one_letter_code
_entity_poly.pdbx_strand_id
1 'polypeptide(L)'
;MNFKFVLFMARKMFGAQVQRGNILLVVMVFGALAITTLVMGMSNFAVMENRAARAKNQNEIAFQIAEAGINYYRWHLAHNPADLQDGTGAPGPYVHDYKDKNGTAVGKFSLDISAPPNGSSIITIKSTGYSLANIKNKRTLKVRIGFPSLSDYGFLTNSDVWIGDTEVIHGKLHANGGIRFDGQADAPITSAKSTYQCQSMHGSGCNNTTKPGVWGSGGPQNFWKFPVPAFDFNGITVDLANIKTGAQNGGFYRSASGKYGYHLVFQVDGTFTLYKVTALKALPSPGWGMDVKGKKHYESYDIKTEVSQGNFAIPANGLMFFEDQVWVNGTVKGRATIGSGRFPVNQNTYTSIVIPNSIVYSTKDGSDALGLMAQKDVLLPRYSPSSMEIDAALIAQNGSAQRFYYSGNILIGLSIYGSVVSNGVWTWSWVSSGGAVVSGYKNTNTSYDVNLTYGPPPAFPVGTEYKVISWDEIKNP
;
A
#
# COMPACT_ATOMS: atom_id res chain seq x y z
N MET A 1 17.95 31.87 -50.44
CA MET A 1 18.26 33.01 -51.34
C MET A 1 18.82 32.45 -52.64
N ASN A 2 18.23 32.81 -53.78
CA ASN A 2 18.33 32.09 -55.05
C ASN A 2 19.76 32.10 -55.64
N PHE A 3 20.40 30.94 -55.75
CA PHE A 3 21.78 30.76 -56.27
C PHE A 3 21.95 31.33 -57.70
N LYS A 4 20.87 31.36 -58.49
CA LYS A 4 20.83 31.97 -59.83
C LYS A 4 20.98 33.50 -59.84
N PHE A 5 20.54 34.19 -58.78
CA PHE A 5 20.62 35.65 -58.72
C PHE A 5 22.05 36.14 -58.39
N VAL A 6 22.77 35.37 -57.56
CA VAL A 6 24.19 35.61 -57.25
C VAL A 6 25.06 35.39 -58.49
N LEU A 7 24.77 34.35 -59.28
CA LEU A 7 25.52 34.05 -60.52
C LEU A 7 25.29 35.10 -61.63
N PHE A 8 24.09 35.69 -61.69
CA PHE A 8 23.77 36.75 -62.66
C PHE A 8 24.43 38.09 -62.31
N MET A 9 24.48 38.46 -61.02
CA MET A 9 25.22 39.63 -60.53
C MET A 9 26.72 39.52 -60.80
N ALA A 10 27.32 38.34 -60.59
CA ALA A 10 28.73 38.12 -60.87
C ALA A 10 29.05 38.36 -62.35
N ARG A 11 28.23 37.84 -63.27
CA ARG A 11 28.49 37.92 -64.71
C ARG A 11 28.41 39.36 -65.27
N LYS A 12 27.62 40.24 -64.64
CA LYS A 12 27.48 41.65 -65.08
C LYS A 12 28.56 42.57 -64.52
N MET A 13 29.27 42.18 -63.46
CA MET A 13 30.36 42.98 -62.86
C MET A 13 31.73 42.78 -63.54
N PHE A 14 31.97 41.69 -64.27
CA PHE A 14 33.28 41.38 -64.87
C PHE A 14 33.43 41.79 -66.36
N GLY A 15 32.53 42.62 -66.89
CA GLY A 15 32.48 43.00 -68.32
C GLY A 15 33.22 44.29 -68.72
N ALA A 16 34.09 44.82 -67.88
CA ALA A 16 34.92 45.99 -68.20
C ALA A 16 36.40 45.61 -68.09
N GLN A 17 37.25 46.17 -68.98
CA GLN A 17 38.68 45.85 -69.10
C GLN A 17 39.34 45.55 -67.75
N VAL A 18 39.81 44.31 -67.60
CA VAL A 18 40.47 43.81 -66.41
C VAL A 18 41.83 44.49 -66.28
N GLN A 19 41.88 45.58 -65.53
CA GLN A 19 43.08 45.87 -64.75
C GLN A 19 43.23 44.72 -63.75
N ARG A 20 44.24 43.87 -63.93
CA ARG A 20 44.51 42.66 -63.11
C ARG A 20 44.64 42.94 -61.60
N GLY A 21 44.65 44.21 -61.16
CA GLY A 21 44.63 44.62 -59.74
C GLY A 21 43.24 44.73 -59.09
N ASN A 22 42.17 45.04 -59.83
CA ASN A 22 40.86 45.36 -59.21
C ASN A 22 40.09 44.11 -58.72
N ILE A 23 40.24 42.97 -59.39
CA ILE A 23 39.63 41.69 -58.94
C ILE A 23 40.30 41.23 -57.65
N LEU A 24 41.61 41.42 -57.53
CA LEU A 24 42.38 41.09 -56.32
C LEU A 24 41.89 41.89 -55.11
N LEU A 25 41.59 43.17 -55.31
CA LEU A 25 41.05 44.09 -54.30
C LEU A 25 39.66 43.66 -53.81
N VAL A 26 38.75 43.33 -54.73
CA VAL A 26 37.40 42.85 -54.38
C VAL A 26 37.46 41.52 -53.63
N VAL A 27 38.29 40.57 -54.09
CA VAL A 27 38.47 39.27 -53.42
C VAL A 27 39.09 39.44 -52.02
N MET A 28 40.05 40.36 -51.85
CA MET A 28 40.61 40.65 -50.53
C MET A 28 39.58 41.25 -49.58
N VAL A 29 38.79 42.24 -50.03
CA VAL A 29 37.80 42.89 -49.17
C VAL A 29 36.67 41.93 -48.80
N PHE A 30 36.08 41.24 -49.77
CA PHE A 30 35.01 40.28 -49.48
C PHE A 30 35.52 39.03 -48.75
N GLY A 31 36.75 38.58 -49.03
CA GLY A 31 37.42 37.52 -48.29
C GLY A 31 37.68 37.91 -46.84
N ALA A 32 38.17 39.13 -46.58
CA ALA A 32 38.36 39.64 -45.23
C ALA A 32 37.03 39.80 -44.48
N LEU A 33 35.98 40.30 -45.13
CA LEU A 33 34.63 40.40 -44.54
C LEU A 33 34.03 39.02 -44.24
N ALA A 34 34.22 38.03 -45.13
CA ALA A 34 33.77 36.66 -44.91
C ALA A 34 34.52 36.00 -43.75
N ILE A 35 35.85 36.14 -43.68
CA ILE A 35 36.67 35.59 -42.60
C ILE A 35 36.30 36.24 -41.27
N THR A 36 36.18 37.58 -41.22
CA THR A 36 35.83 38.28 -39.98
C THR A 36 34.43 37.92 -39.48
N THR A 37 33.43 37.81 -40.37
CA THR A 37 32.07 37.38 -39.98
C THR A 37 32.02 35.93 -39.51
N LEU A 38 32.76 35.01 -40.15
CA LEU A 38 32.90 33.63 -39.68
C LEU A 38 33.57 33.56 -38.31
N VAL A 39 34.67 34.27 -38.09
CA VAL A 39 35.39 34.29 -36.81
C VAL A 39 34.53 34.88 -35.69
N MET A 40 33.83 35.98 -35.95
CA MET A 40 32.89 36.58 -35.00
C MET A 40 31.71 35.63 -34.69
N GLY A 41 31.14 34.97 -35.70
CA GLY A 41 30.09 33.97 -35.53
C GLY A 41 30.53 32.80 -34.66
N MET A 42 31.71 32.24 -34.94
CA MET A 42 32.28 31.12 -34.17
C MET A 42 32.63 31.51 -32.74
N SER A 43 33.16 32.72 -32.52
CA SER A 43 33.48 33.22 -31.19
C SER A 43 32.23 33.42 -30.34
N ASN A 44 31.16 33.99 -30.91
CA ASN A 44 29.89 34.15 -30.22
C ASN A 44 29.24 32.80 -29.89
N PHE A 45 29.29 31.84 -30.82
CA PHE A 45 28.80 30.48 -30.59
C PHE A 45 29.59 29.80 -29.46
N ALA A 46 30.92 29.88 -29.46
CA ALA A 46 31.76 29.30 -28.41
C ALA A 46 31.50 29.92 -27.03
N VAL A 47 31.27 31.23 -26.94
CA VAL A 47 30.88 31.90 -25.69
C VAL A 47 29.51 31.43 -25.21
N MET A 48 28.53 31.32 -26.12
CA MET A 48 27.20 30.83 -25.81
C MET A 48 27.24 29.38 -25.32
N GLU A 49 28.00 28.52 -25.98
CA GLU A 49 28.18 27.11 -25.62
C GLU A 49 28.87 26.96 -24.26
N ASN A 50 29.90 27.77 -23.97
CA ASN A 50 30.56 27.77 -22.66
C ASN A 50 29.60 28.22 -21.55
N ARG A 51 28.78 29.25 -21.79
CA ARG A 51 27.74 29.69 -20.83
C ARG A 51 26.71 28.59 -20.59
N ALA A 52 26.24 27.93 -21.65
CA ALA A 52 25.30 26.82 -21.55
C ALA A 52 25.90 25.63 -20.78
N ALA A 53 27.16 25.28 -21.07
CA ALA A 53 27.89 24.22 -20.37
C ALA A 53 28.06 24.51 -18.88
N ARG A 54 28.42 25.76 -18.53
CA ARG A 54 28.52 26.20 -17.13
C ARG A 54 27.17 26.16 -16.42
N ALA A 55 26.10 26.62 -17.07
CA ALA A 55 24.76 26.57 -16.51
C ALA A 55 24.30 25.12 -16.28
N LYS A 56 24.54 24.24 -17.25
CA LYS A 56 24.27 22.80 -17.12
C LYS A 56 25.04 22.20 -15.94
N ASN A 57 26.35 22.42 -15.86
CA ASN A 57 27.18 21.92 -14.76
C ASN A 57 26.68 22.42 -13.39
N GLN A 58 26.34 23.69 -13.28
CA GLN A 58 25.79 24.26 -12.05
C GLN A 58 24.42 23.66 -11.68
N ASN A 59 23.60 23.30 -12.67
CA ASN A 59 22.33 22.61 -12.44
C ASN A 59 22.57 21.21 -11.88
N GLU A 60 23.47 20.45 -12.48
CA GLU A 60 23.82 19.10 -12.01
C GLU A 60 24.39 19.12 -10.58
N ILE A 61 25.28 20.08 -10.27
CA ILE A 61 25.82 20.22 -8.91
C ILE A 61 24.70 20.51 -7.90
N ALA A 62 23.83 21.48 -8.18
CA ALA A 62 22.72 21.81 -7.30
C ALA A 62 21.76 20.63 -7.12
N PHE A 63 21.52 19.88 -8.21
CA PHE A 63 20.69 18.67 -8.21
C PHE A 63 21.30 17.57 -7.32
N GLN A 64 22.59 17.25 -7.47
CA GLN A 64 23.25 16.24 -6.64
C GLN A 64 23.30 16.63 -5.17
N ILE A 65 23.48 17.91 -4.85
CA ILE A 65 23.39 18.40 -3.48
C ILE A 65 21.97 18.23 -2.92
N ALA A 66 20.94 18.49 -3.72
CA ALA A 66 19.56 18.24 -3.33
C ALA A 66 19.31 16.73 -3.08
N GLU A 67 19.82 15.87 -3.96
CA GLU A 67 19.72 14.41 -3.83
C GLU A 67 20.44 13.89 -2.59
N ALA A 68 21.60 14.46 -2.25
CA ALA A 68 22.30 14.16 -1.01
C ALA A 68 21.44 14.46 0.22
N GLY A 69 20.68 15.57 0.21
CA GLY A 69 19.73 15.88 1.28
C GLY A 69 18.60 14.86 1.40
N ILE A 70 18.06 14.37 0.27
CA ILE A 70 17.08 13.28 0.28
C ILE A 70 17.67 12.01 0.89
N ASN A 71 18.87 11.62 0.46
CA ASN A 71 19.52 10.40 0.94
C ASN A 71 19.90 10.48 2.43
N TYR A 72 20.37 11.65 2.88
CA TYR A 72 20.60 11.92 4.30
C TYR A 72 19.32 11.72 5.11
N TYR A 73 18.20 12.33 4.70
CA TYR A 73 16.98 12.25 5.50
C TYR A 73 16.32 10.87 5.45
N ARG A 74 16.50 10.13 4.34
CA ARG A 74 16.12 8.71 4.27
C ARG A 74 16.92 7.86 5.25
N TRP A 75 18.23 8.10 5.36
CA TRP A 75 19.08 7.44 6.36
C TRP A 75 18.64 7.81 7.78
N HIS A 76 18.34 9.09 8.02
CA HIS A 76 17.87 9.58 9.33
C HIS A 76 16.59 8.87 9.76
N LEU A 77 15.56 8.86 8.90
CA LEU A 77 14.29 8.18 9.18
C LEU A 77 14.42 6.66 9.30
N ALA A 78 15.40 6.04 8.63
CA ALA A 78 15.66 4.61 8.80
C ALA A 78 16.21 4.27 10.20
N HIS A 79 16.90 5.20 10.86
CA HIS A 79 17.42 5.02 12.22
C HIS A 79 16.49 5.57 13.30
N ASN A 80 15.73 6.63 12.99
CA ASN A 80 14.76 7.24 13.88
C ASN A 80 13.44 7.57 13.14
N PRO A 81 12.55 6.57 12.96
CA PRO A 81 11.34 6.74 12.13
C PRO A 81 10.35 7.79 12.64
N ALA A 82 10.38 8.11 13.94
CA ALA A 82 9.47 9.07 14.55
C ALA A 82 9.96 10.52 14.45
N ASP A 83 11.22 10.73 14.08
CA ASP A 83 11.82 12.06 14.08
C ASP A 83 11.66 12.75 12.73
N LEU A 84 10.52 13.44 12.62
CA LEU A 84 10.20 14.31 11.48
C LEU A 84 10.81 15.72 11.63
N GLN A 85 11.63 15.95 12.66
CA GLN A 85 12.18 17.26 13.00
C GLN A 85 13.71 17.31 12.99
N ASP A 86 14.34 16.29 12.42
CA ASP A 86 15.79 16.26 12.20
C ASP A 86 16.59 16.43 13.51
N GLY A 87 16.05 15.92 14.63
CA GLY A 87 16.63 15.98 15.95
C GLY A 87 16.57 17.36 16.62
N THR A 88 15.96 18.36 15.98
CA THR A 88 15.95 19.74 16.49
C THR A 88 14.81 20.03 17.48
N GLY A 89 13.74 19.24 17.46
CA GLY A 89 12.53 19.51 18.26
C GLY A 89 11.70 20.71 17.78
N ALA A 90 12.06 21.32 16.65
CA ALA A 90 11.42 22.50 16.09
C ALA A 90 11.04 22.27 14.62
N PRO A 91 10.02 22.98 14.09
CA PRO A 91 9.70 22.92 12.67
C PRO A 91 10.85 23.47 11.82
N GLY A 92 11.07 22.84 10.66
CA GLY A 92 12.11 23.21 9.69
C GLY A 92 11.85 24.55 8.98
N PRO A 93 12.65 24.87 7.95
CA PRO A 93 13.49 23.95 7.21
C PRO A 93 14.86 23.68 7.85
N TYR A 94 15.36 22.46 7.68
CA TYR A 94 16.64 22.01 8.26
C TYR A 94 17.77 22.18 7.26
N VAL A 95 18.80 22.96 7.60
CA VAL A 95 19.89 23.32 6.68
C VAL A 95 21.17 22.62 7.08
N HIS A 96 21.76 21.92 6.12
CA HIS A 96 23.00 21.17 6.30
C HIS A 96 24.05 21.57 5.27
N ASP A 97 25.32 21.45 5.67
CA ASP A 97 26.45 21.67 4.78
C ASP A 97 26.75 20.40 3.97
N TYR A 98 26.88 20.57 2.65
CA TYR A 98 27.38 19.52 1.76
C TYR A 98 28.90 19.67 1.62
N LYS A 99 29.65 18.69 2.12
CA LYS A 99 31.11 18.72 2.22
C LYS A 99 31.77 17.88 1.12
N ASP A 100 32.93 18.32 0.67
CA ASP A 100 33.79 17.53 -0.21
C ASP A 100 34.55 16.44 0.57
N LYS A 101 35.36 15.66 -0.16
CA LYS A 101 36.21 14.60 0.41
C LYS A 101 37.20 15.09 1.48
N ASN A 102 37.50 16.39 1.51
CA ASN A 102 38.43 17.01 2.45
C ASN A 102 37.69 17.65 3.64
N GLY A 103 36.36 17.53 3.71
CA GLY A 103 35.53 18.11 4.76
C GLY A 103 35.18 19.59 4.57
N THR A 104 35.53 20.20 3.43
CA THR A 104 35.22 21.59 3.13
C THR A 104 33.79 21.72 2.59
N ALA A 105 33.00 22.65 3.10
CA ALA A 105 31.65 22.90 2.60
C ALA A 105 31.71 23.48 1.17
N VAL A 106 31.08 22.80 0.21
CA VAL A 106 30.99 23.21 -1.21
C VAL A 106 29.56 23.54 -1.66
N GLY A 107 28.59 23.23 -0.80
CA GLY A 107 27.18 23.52 -1.01
C GLY A 107 26.38 23.40 0.27
N LYS A 108 25.09 23.67 0.18
CA LYS A 108 24.12 23.42 1.26
C LYS A 108 22.86 22.81 0.69
N PHE A 109 22.20 21.99 1.49
CA PHE A 109 20.84 21.54 1.23
C PHE A 109 19.93 21.94 2.39
N SER A 110 18.67 22.20 2.06
CA SER A 110 17.63 22.61 2.98
C SER A 110 16.44 21.66 2.87
N LEU A 111 16.04 21.06 3.98
CA LEU A 111 15.00 20.04 4.06
C LEU A 111 13.69 20.63 4.59
N ASP A 112 12.60 20.36 3.90
CA ASP A 112 11.23 20.62 4.33
C ASP A 112 10.48 19.28 4.38
N ILE A 113 10.04 18.89 5.58
CA ILE A 113 9.49 17.58 5.88
C ILE A 113 8.02 17.74 6.24
N SER A 114 7.15 17.13 5.45
CA SER A 114 5.72 17.10 5.74
C SER A 114 5.34 15.76 6.37
N ALA A 115 4.77 15.83 7.57
CA ALA A 115 4.24 14.68 8.29
C ALA A 115 3.11 13.99 7.50
N PRO A 116 2.93 12.67 7.68
CA PRO A 116 1.83 11.97 7.03
C PRO A 116 0.48 12.44 7.57
N PRO A 117 -0.55 12.61 6.71
CA PRO A 117 -1.91 12.84 7.18
C PRO A 117 -2.45 11.63 7.95
N ASN A 118 -3.47 11.84 8.78
CA ASN A 118 -4.10 10.76 9.57
C ASN A 118 -4.52 9.58 8.69
N GLY A 119 -4.04 8.39 9.01
CA GLY A 119 -4.31 7.17 8.26
C GLY A 119 -3.48 7.01 6.98
N SER A 120 -2.40 7.78 6.80
CA SER A 120 -1.39 7.54 5.77
C SER A 120 -0.03 7.26 6.42
N SER A 121 0.82 6.50 5.72
CA SER A 121 2.23 6.31 6.08
C SER A 121 3.17 7.18 5.23
N ILE A 122 2.63 8.05 4.37
CA ILE A 122 3.42 8.78 3.38
C ILE A 122 4.03 10.04 3.99
N ILE A 123 5.35 10.03 4.10
CA ILE A 123 6.16 11.22 4.41
C ILE A 123 6.58 11.87 3.09
N THR A 124 6.48 13.19 3.03
CA THR A 124 7.01 13.97 1.91
C THR A 124 8.29 14.68 2.35
N ILE A 125 9.39 14.40 1.66
CA ILE A 125 10.68 15.04 1.85
C ILE A 125 10.92 15.97 0.67
N LYS A 126 11.06 17.27 0.93
CA LYS A 126 11.56 18.22 -0.06
C LYS A 126 12.98 18.62 0.32
N SER A 127 13.92 18.46 -0.61
CA SER A 127 15.31 18.90 -0.44
C SER A 127 15.65 19.95 -1.49
N THR A 128 16.03 21.14 -1.04
CA THR A 128 16.49 22.24 -1.89
C THR A 128 18.00 22.37 -1.77
N GLY A 129 18.73 22.02 -2.83
CA GLY A 129 20.19 22.05 -2.89
C GLY A 129 20.74 23.21 -3.72
N TYR A 130 21.90 23.73 -3.30
CA TYR A 130 22.68 24.72 -4.05
C TYR A 130 24.17 24.68 -3.70
N SER A 131 25.02 25.09 -4.65
CA SER A 131 26.46 25.24 -4.41
C SER A 131 26.80 26.61 -3.83
N LEU A 132 27.82 26.68 -2.98
CA LEU A 132 28.36 27.96 -2.49
C LEU A 132 28.99 28.80 -3.62
N ALA A 133 29.43 28.17 -4.70
CA ALA A 133 29.94 28.87 -5.89
C ALA A 133 28.83 29.58 -6.70
N ASN A 134 27.58 29.14 -6.57
CA ASN A 134 26.43 29.82 -7.18
C ASN A 134 25.14 29.59 -6.38
N ILE A 135 24.91 30.47 -5.41
CA ILE A 135 23.78 30.40 -4.46
C ILE A 135 22.43 30.65 -5.15
N LYS A 136 22.42 31.34 -6.29
CA LYS A 136 21.17 31.67 -7.02
C LYS A 136 20.60 30.45 -7.73
N ASN A 137 21.44 29.50 -8.11
CA ASN A 137 20.99 28.30 -8.81
C ASN A 137 20.59 27.22 -7.80
N LYS A 138 19.30 27.11 -7.53
CA LYS A 138 18.72 26.15 -6.59
C LYS A 138 17.93 25.09 -7.33
N ARG A 139 18.05 23.84 -6.88
CA ARG A 139 17.26 22.71 -7.38
C ARG A 139 16.51 22.10 -6.22
N THR A 140 15.25 21.75 -6.44
CA THR A 140 14.39 21.18 -5.40
C THR A 140 13.87 19.83 -5.85
N LEU A 141 14.18 18.81 -5.08
CA LEU A 141 13.67 17.46 -5.26
C LEU A 141 12.57 17.20 -4.23
N LYS A 142 11.47 16.58 -4.66
CA LYS A 142 10.41 16.09 -3.80
C LYS A 142 10.35 14.58 -3.92
N VAL A 143 10.48 13.91 -2.77
CA VAL A 143 10.38 12.46 -2.67
C VAL A 143 9.28 12.12 -1.70
N ARG A 144 8.39 11.22 -2.12
CA ARG A 144 7.37 10.62 -1.25
C ARG A 144 7.85 9.24 -0.87
N ILE A 145 7.96 8.99 0.43
CA ILE A 145 8.31 7.67 0.96
C ILE A 145 7.21 7.22 1.92
N GLY A 146 7.01 5.93 2.06
CA GLY A 146 6.08 5.40 3.05
C GLY A 146 6.28 3.92 3.30
N PHE A 147 5.73 3.46 4.42
CA PHE A 147 5.66 2.04 4.74
C PHE A 147 4.48 1.41 4.01
N PRO A 148 4.68 0.39 3.15
CA PRO A 148 3.57 -0.35 2.60
C PRO A 148 2.80 -1.00 3.76
N SER A 149 1.48 -0.83 3.79
CA SER A 149 0.63 -1.51 4.76
C SER A 149 0.60 -3.01 4.53
N LEU A 150 0.24 -3.80 5.55
CA LEU A 150 -0.20 -5.18 5.34
C LEU A 150 -1.36 -5.30 4.37
N SER A 151 -2.14 -4.23 4.23
CA SER A 151 -3.17 -4.17 3.21
C SER A 151 -2.61 -4.28 1.79
N ASP A 152 -1.32 -4.05 1.51
CA ASP A 152 -0.67 -4.31 0.19
C ASP A 152 -0.81 -5.76 -0.30
N TYR A 153 -1.10 -6.69 0.61
CA TYR A 153 -1.49 -8.06 0.26
C TYR A 153 -3.01 -8.13 0.10
N GLY A 154 -3.46 -8.68 -1.03
CA GLY A 154 -4.85 -9.14 -1.14
C GLY A 154 -5.10 -10.28 -0.15
N PHE A 155 -4.11 -11.17 0.00
CA PHE A 155 -4.11 -12.25 0.98
C PHE A 155 -2.76 -12.46 1.64
N LEU A 156 -2.77 -12.57 2.96
CA LEU A 156 -1.59 -12.89 3.77
C LEU A 156 -1.96 -13.94 4.83
N THR A 157 -1.27 -15.07 4.86
CA THR A 157 -1.50 -16.10 5.89
C THR A 157 -0.23 -16.67 6.49
N ASN A 158 -0.29 -17.06 7.78
CA ASN A 158 0.81 -17.78 8.43
C ASN A 158 0.73 -19.30 8.23
N SER A 159 -0.39 -19.80 7.67
CA SER A 159 -0.67 -21.23 7.53
C SER A 159 -0.53 -21.71 6.09
N ASP A 160 -0.82 -22.99 5.87
CA ASP A 160 -0.98 -23.55 4.53
C ASP A 160 -2.36 -23.13 3.97
N VAL A 161 -2.45 -22.96 2.65
CA VAL A 161 -3.69 -22.52 1.98
C VAL A 161 -3.93 -23.25 0.66
N TRP A 162 -5.20 -23.45 0.34
CA TRP A 162 -5.65 -23.91 -0.98
C TRP A 162 -6.55 -22.85 -1.61
N ILE A 163 -6.15 -22.38 -2.78
CA ILE A 163 -6.94 -21.53 -3.67
C ILE A 163 -7.56 -22.41 -4.76
N GLY A 164 -8.89 -22.43 -4.83
CA GLY A 164 -9.66 -23.26 -5.76
C GLY A 164 -9.61 -22.78 -7.21
N ASP A 165 -10.02 -23.64 -8.14
CA ASP A 165 -10.07 -23.37 -9.59
C ASP A 165 -11.12 -22.31 -10.00
N THR A 166 -12.10 -22.07 -9.14
CA THR A 166 -13.15 -21.06 -9.30
C THR A 166 -12.81 -19.71 -8.68
N GLU A 167 -11.63 -19.59 -8.05
CA GLU A 167 -11.22 -18.38 -7.35
C GLU A 167 -10.31 -17.51 -8.23
N VAL A 168 -10.53 -16.19 -8.14
CA VAL A 168 -9.68 -15.19 -8.77
C VAL A 168 -9.12 -14.27 -7.68
N ILE A 169 -7.80 -14.13 -7.67
CA ILE A 169 -7.07 -13.30 -6.71
C ILE A 169 -6.49 -12.09 -7.44
N HIS A 170 -7.02 -10.91 -7.14
CA HIS A 170 -6.45 -9.66 -7.62
C HIS A 170 -5.59 -9.03 -6.51
N GLY A 171 -4.27 -8.99 -6.71
CA GLY A 171 -3.30 -8.52 -5.72
C GLY A 171 -2.40 -9.60 -5.11
N LYS A 172 -1.39 -9.18 -4.34
CA LYS A 172 -0.34 -10.08 -3.83
C LYS A 172 -0.91 -11.13 -2.89
N LEU A 173 -0.46 -12.38 -3.04
CA LEU A 173 -0.73 -13.48 -2.11
C LEU A 173 0.58 -13.92 -1.44
N HIS A 174 0.56 -14.05 -0.11
CA HIS A 174 1.67 -14.60 0.64
C HIS A 174 1.22 -15.62 1.69
N ALA A 175 1.95 -16.73 1.80
CA ALA A 175 1.82 -17.68 2.89
C ALA A 175 3.18 -17.98 3.53
N ASN A 176 3.24 -18.01 4.87
CA ASN A 176 4.39 -18.58 5.56
C ASN A 176 4.43 -20.12 5.47
N GLY A 177 3.28 -20.73 5.18
CA GLY A 177 3.12 -22.14 4.84
C GLY A 177 3.22 -22.40 3.34
N GLY A 178 2.69 -23.54 2.91
CA GLY A 178 2.59 -23.89 1.49
C GLY A 178 1.26 -23.48 0.85
N ILE A 179 1.30 -23.30 -0.46
CA ILE A 179 0.16 -22.83 -1.26
C ILE A 179 -0.15 -23.88 -2.34
N ARG A 180 -1.35 -24.45 -2.28
CA ARG A 180 -1.97 -25.10 -3.43
C ARG A 180 -2.76 -24.05 -4.21
N PHE A 181 -2.37 -23.75 -5.44
CA PHE A 181 -2.98 -22.71 -6.27
C PHE A 181 -3.57 -23.32 -7.54
N ASP A 182 -4.90 -23.46 -7.58
CA ASP A 182 -5.66 -23.97 -8.73
C ASP A 182 -6.40 -22.86 -9.50
N GLY A 183 -6.50 -21.65 -8.94
CA GLY A 183 -7.23 -20.51 -9.50
C GLY A 183 -6.46 -19.61 -10.47
N GLN A 184 -6.91 -18.36 -10.60
CA GLN A 184 -6.26 -17.32 -11.42
C GLN A 184 -5.75 -16.17 -10.56
N ALA A 185 -4.62 -15.58 -10.94
CA ALA A 185 -4.07 -14.39 -10.30
C ALA A 185 -3.49 -13.40 -11.31
N ASP A 186 -3.40 -12.13 -10.93
CA ASP A 186 -2.76 -11.05 -11.70
C ASP A 186 -1.50 -10.46 -11.03
N ALA A 187 -1.11 -11.01 -9.88
CA ALA A 187 -0.04 -10.50 -9.04
C ALA A 187 0.79 -11.64 -8.40
N PRO A 188 1.97 -11.35 -7.82
CA PRO A 188 2.85 -12.37 -7.24
C PRO A 188 2.19 -13.24 -6.17
N ILE A 189 2.42 -14.55 -6.28
CA ILE A 189 2.01 -15.59 -5.32
C ILE A 189 3.27 -16.12 -4.66
N THR A 190 3.40 -15.93 -3.35
CA THR A 190 4.68 -16.15 -2.66
C THR A 190 4.54 -17.06 -1.45
N SER A 191 5.50 -17.98 -1.27
CA SER A 191 5.55 -18.88 -0.12
C SER A 191 6.89 -18.77 0.59
N ALA A 192 6.87 -18.78 1.92
CA ALA A 192 8.11 -18.83 2.71
C ALA A 192 8.78 -20.20 2.70
N LYS A 193 8.01 -21.25 2.38
CA LYS A 193 8.52 -22.63 2.29
C LYS A 193 9.13 -22.91 0.94
N SER A 194 10.26 -23.62 0.91
CA SER A 194 10.75 -24.27 -0.31
C SER A 194 9.89 -25.50 -0.63
N THR A 195 9.57 -26.30 0.39
CA THR A 195 8.64 -27.42 0.35
C THR A 195 7.81 -27.51 1.64
N TYR A 196 6.64 -28.15 1.58
CA TYR A 196 5.78 -28.41 2.72
C TYR A 196 5.03 -29.75 2.59
N GLN A 197 4.48 -30.23 3.70
CA GLN A 197 3.66 -31.45 3.72
C GLN A 197 2.20 -31.09 3.45
N CYS A 198 1.70 -31.40 2.25
CA CYS A 198 0.30 -31.09 1.96
C CYS A 198 -0.64 -32.08 2.65
N GLN A 199 -1.50 -31.53 3.51
CA GLN A 199 -2.54 -32.26 4.25
C GLN A 199 -3.79 -32.55 3.38
N SER A 200 -4.62 -33.51 3.81
CA SER A 200 -5.85 -33.91 3.11
C SER A 200 -6.86 -32.79 2.90
N MET A 201 -6.84 -31.76 3.75
CA MET A 201 -7.65 -30.55 3.58
C MET A 201 -7.33 -29.78 2.29
N HIS A 202 -6.14 -29.98 1.71
CA HIS A 202 -5.73 -29.38 0.44
C HIS A 202 -6.19 -30.20 -0.77
N GLY A 203 -7.13 -31.14 -0.61
CA GLY A 203 -7.77 -31.86 -1.72
C GLY A 203 -7.05 -33.13 -2.17
N SER A 204 -7.49 -33.69 -3.30
CA SER A 204 -6.97 -34.94 -3.85
C SER A 204 -5.46 -34.87 -4.15
N GLY A 205 -4.74 -35.95 -3.85
CA GLY A 205 -3.28 -36.01 -4.03
C GLY A 205 -2.49 -35.40 -2.88
N CYS A 206 -3.17 -34.97 -1.81
CA CYS A 206 -2.56 -34.52 -0.56
C CYS A 206 -2.84 -35.53 0.55
N ASN A 207 -1.81 -36.25 0.99
CA ASN A 207 -1.88 -37.15 2.15
C ASN A 207 -0.50 -37.21 2.83
N ASN A 208 -0.08 -36.10 3.45
CA ASN A 208 1.27 -35.92 3.98
C ASN A 208 2.35 -36.20 2.92
N THR A 209 2.08 -35.73 1.70
CA THR A 209 3.02 -35.80 0.59
C THR A 209 3.76 -34.47 0.49
N THR A 210 5.08 -34.53 0.27
CA THR A 210 5.90 -33.33 0.10
C THR A 210 5.58 -32.66 -1.23
N LYS A 211 5.28 -31.36 -1.18
CA LYS A 211 5.06 -30.50 -2.36
C LYS A 211 5.93 -29.25 -2.29
N PRO A 212 6.22 -28.60 -3.44
CA PRO A 212 6.86 -27.28 -3.46
C PRO A 212 6.04 -26.24 -2.67
N GLY A 213 6.68 -25.14 -2.27
CA GLY A 213 6.03 -24.04 -1.55
C GLY A 213 4.82 -23.44 -2.27
N VAL A 214 4.84 -23.40 -3.61
CA VAL A 214 3.66 -23.11 -4.43
C VAL A 214 3.54 -24.20 -5.51
N TRP A 215 2.37 -24.79 -5.64
CA TRP A 215 2.07 -25.80 -6.66
C TRP A 215 0.57 -25.80 -6.97
N GLY A 216 0.16 -26.42 -8.06
CA GLY A 216 -1.26 -26.57 -8.41
C GLY A 216 -1.47 -26.52 -9.92
N SER A 217 -2.73 -26.41 -10.33
CA SER A 217 -3.15 -26.35 -11.74
C SER A 217 -3.44 -24.93 -12.24
N GLY A 218 -3.40 -23.94 -11.34
CA GLY A 218 -3.73 -22.54 -11.64
C GLY A 218 -2.58 -21.78 -12.30
N GLY A 219 -2.78 -20.47 -12.48
CA GLY A 219 -1.75 -19.61 -13.07
C GLY A 219 -2.04 -18.11 -13.00
N PRO A 220 -1.17 -17.28 -13.62
CA PRO A 220 0.07 -17.65 -14.31
C PRO A 220 1.18 -18.11 -13.35
N GLN A 221 1.85 -19.23 -13.67
CA GLN A 221 2.93 -19.79 -12.83
C GLN A 221 4.16 -18.87 -12.72
N ASN A 222 4.35 -17.94 -13.66
CA ASN A 222 5.42 -16.94 -13.62
C ASN A 222 5.31 -16.00 -12.39
N PHE A 223 4.12 -15.90 -11.79
CA PHE A 223 3.91 -15.15 -10.55
C PHE A 223 4.30 -15.92 -9.30
N TRP A 224 4.55 -17.23 -9.40
CA TRP A 224 4.89 -18.06 -8.25
C TRP A 224 6.35 -17.85 -7.85
N LYS A 225 6.58 -17.45 -6.59
CA LYS A 225 7.94 -17.24 -6.05
C LYS A 225 8.09 -17.92 -4.70
N PHE A 226 9.01 -18.87 -4.60
CA PHE A 226 9.30 -19.58 -3.36
C PHE A 226 10.70 -20.24 -3.43
N PRO A 227 11.43 -20.33 -2.32
CA PRO A 227 11.12 -19.70 -1.02
C PRO A 227 11.38 -18.19 -1.04
N VAL A 228 10.61 -17.44 -0.25
CA VAL A 228 10.86 -16.03 0.10
C VAL A 228 10.93 -15.89 1.64
N PRO A 229 11.39 -14.77 2.21
CA PRO A 229 11.33 -14.57 3.66
C PRO A 229 9.90 -14.68 4.20
N ALA A 230 9.76 -15.25 5.40
CA ALA A 230 8.48 -15.33 6.11
C ALA A 230 8.07 -13.96 6.66
N PHE A 231 6.78 -13.71 6.66
CA PHE A 231 6.17 -12.56 7.30
C PHE A 231 6.07 -12.73 8.83
N ASP A 232 6.39 -11.70 9.62
CA ASP A 232 6.29 -11.77 11.09
C ASP A 232 4.92 -11.29 11.60
N PHE A 233 4.11 -12.23 12.10
CA PHE A 233 2.78 -11.96 12.66
C PHE A 233 2.82 -11.38 14.09
N ASN A 234 3.96 -11.42 14.79
CA ASN A 234 4.01 -10.97 16.19
C ASN A 234 3.77 -9.47 16.36
N GLY A 235 4.18 -8.67 15.36
CA GLY A 235 4.01 -7.20 15.35
C GLY A 235 2.54 -6.76 15.48
N ILE A 236 1.60 -7.56 14.98
CA ILE A 236 0.15 -7.26 15.00
C ILE A 236 -0.39 -7.10 16.44
N THR A 237 0.25 -7.72 17.43
CA THR A 237 -0.15 -7.60 18.85
C THR A 237 0.02 -6.18 19.39
N VAL A 238 1.10 -5.52 18.99
CA VAL A 238 1.42 -4.15 19.41
C VAL A 238 0.38 -3.19 18.84
N ASP A 239 -0.04 -3.43 17.59
CA ASP A 239 -1.02 -2.59 16.91
C ASP A 239 -2.41 -2.65 17.59
N LEU A 240 -2.86 -3.82 18.04
CA LEU A 240 -4.12 -3.93 18.79
C LEU A 240 -4.09 -3.18 20.13
N ALA A 241 -2.95 -3.17 20.83
CA ALA A 241 -2.79 -2.41 22.07
C ALA A 241 -2.80 -0.89 21.80
N ASN A 242 -2.18 -0.46 20.69
CA ASN A 242 -2.21 0.93 20.24
C ASN A 242 -3.63 1.38 19.87
N ILE A 243 -4.41 0.54 19.18
CA ILE A 243 -5.82 0.82 18.88
C ILE A 243 -6.63 0.97 20.16
N LYS A 244 -6.45 0.10 21.16
CA LYS A 244 -7.12 0.24 22.46
C LYS A 244 -6.78 1.58 23.12
N THR A 245 -5.50 1.93 23.18
CA THR A 245 -5.03 3.17 23.81
C THR A 245 -5.58 4.40 23.09
N GLY A 246 -5.56 4.41 21.75
CA GLY A 246 -6.13 5.50 20.95
C GLY A 246 -7.66 5.57 21.01
N ALA A 247 -8.34 4.43 21.13
CA ALA A 247 -9.78 4.39 21.36
C ALA A 247 -10.18 4.98 22.73
N GLN A 248 -9.33 4.79 23.75
CA GLN A 248 -9.50 5.43 25.06
C GLN A 248 -9.18 6.93 25.02
N ASN A 249 -8.21 7.33 24.19
CA ASN A 249 -7.73 8.70 24.06
C ASN A 249 -8.30 9.38 22.80
N GLY A 250 -9.58 9.72 22.83
CA GLY A 250 -10.25 10.49 21.77
C GLY A 250 -10.88 9.64 20.65
N GLY A 251 -10.90 8.31 20.80
CA GLY A 251 -11.66 7.40 19.94
C GLY A 251 -12.93 6.88 20.61
N PHE A 252 -13.34 5.66 20.24
CA PHE A 252 -14.54 5.02 20.76
C PHE A 252 -14.20 3.70 21.46
N TYR A 253 -14.16 3.72 22.80
CA TYR A 253 -13.90 2.54 23.60
C TYR A 253 -15.17 1.99 24.24
N ARG A 254 -15.32 0.66 24.27
CA ARG A 254 -16.32 -0.06 25.07
C ARG A 254 -15.67 -1.22 25.80
N SER A 255 -15.81 -1.21 27.13
CA SER A 255 -15.48 -2.34 27.99
C SER A 255 -16.44 -3.51 27.74
N ALA A 256 -16.17 -4.65 28.41
CA ALA A 256 -17.04 -5.81 28.39
C ALA A 256 -18.53 -5.44 28.58
N SER A 257 -19.37 -5.96 27.69
CA SER A 257 -20.82 -5.73 27.62
C SER A 257 -21.61 -6.39 28.75
N GLY A 258 -21.01 -7.37 29.43
CA GLY A 258 -21.68 -8.28 30.36
C GLY A 258 -22.58 -9.33 29.67
N LYS A 259 -22.54 -9.41 28.34
CA LYS A 259 -23.32 -10.33 27.49
C LYS A 259 -22.43 -10.91 26.38
N TYR A 260 -22.89 -10.94 25.13
CA TYR A 260 -22.18 -11.54 24.01
C TYR A 260 -21.25 -10.57 23.29
N GLY A 261 -21.52 -9.26 23.38
CA GLY A 261 -20.70 -8.22 22.78
C GLY A 261 -21.53 -7.11 22.15
N TYR A 262 -20.97 -6.50 21.12
CA TYR A 262 -21.54 -5.30 20.49
C TYR A 262 -21.71 -5.47 18.99
N HIS A 263 -22.74 -4.87 18.43
CA HIS A 263 -23.01 -4.87 17.00
C HIS A 263 -23.00 -3.43 16.49
N LEU A 264 -22.17 -3.15 15.49
CA LEU A 264 -22.02 -1.86 14.85
C LEU A 264 -22.63 -1.92 13.46
N VAL A 265 -23.57 -1.01 13.21
CA VAL A 265 -24.19 -0.82 11.90
C VAL A 265 -23.78 0.55 11.38
N PHE A 266 -22.86 0.58 10.42
CA PHE A 266 -22.42 1.81 9.76
C PHE A 266 -23.50 2.41 8.87
N GLN A 267 -23.54 3.74 8.85
CA GLN A 267 -24.52 4.54 8.12
C GLN A 267 -23.82 5.44 7.10
N VAL A 268 -24.55 5.73 6.02
CA VAL A 268 -24.13 6.58 4.88
C VAL A 268 -23.79 8.03 5.27
N ASP A 269 -24.17 8.49 6.46
CA ASP A 269 -23.89 9.84 6.95
C ASP A 269 -22.57 9.96 7.74
N GLY A 270 -21.76 8.89 7.81
CA GLY A 270 -20.52 8.88 8.60
C GLY A 270 -20.73 8.60 10.09
N THR A 271 -21.90 8.07 10.44
CA THR A 271 -22.22 7.59 11.79
C THR A 271 -22.34 6.07 11.83
N PHE A 272 -22.45 5.51 13.02
CA PHE A 272 -22.78 4.10 13.23
C PHE A 272 -23.74 3.96 14.41
N THR A 273 -24.67 3.03 14.28
CA THR A 273 -25.55 2.64 15.37
C THR A 273 -24.93 1.49 16.13
N LEU A 274 -24.80 1.65 17.45
CA LEU A 274 -24.27 0.61 18.33
C LEU A 274 -25.43 -0.15 18.99
N TYR A 275 -25.38 -1.47 18.95
CA TYR A 275 -26.27 -2.36 19.69
C TYR A 275 -25.47 -3.21 20.67
N LYS A 276 -26.08 -3.57 21.79
CA LYS A 276 -25.59 -4.59 22.70
C LYS A 276 -26.29 -5.90 22.39
N VAL A 277 -25.53 -6.95 22.06
CA VAL A 277 -26.10 -8.25 21.71
C VAL A 277 -26.47 -9.01 22.98
N THR A 278 -27.76 -9.32 23.13
CA THR A 278 -28.31 -9.93 24.35
C THR A 278 -28.62 -11.41 24.20
N ALA A 279 -28.83 -11.89 22.97
CA ALA A 279 -28.96 -13.31 22.67
C ALA A 279 -28.52 -13.65 21.25
N LEU A 280 -28.00 -14.88 21.07
CA LEU A 280 -27.65 -15.47 19.78
C LEU A 280 -28.68 -16.53 19.39
N LYS A 281 -28.78 -16.84 18.10
CA LYS A 281 -29.67 -17.90 17.60
C LYS A 281 -29.12 -19.26 18.01
N ALA A 282 -29.99 -20.27 18.06
CA ALA A 282 -29.53 -21.65 18.13
C ALA A 282 -29.08 -22.12 16.75
N LEU A 283 -28.03 -22.95 16.70
CA LEU A 283 -27.67 -23.64 15.47
C LEU A 283 -28.73 -24.71 15.17
N PRO A 284 -29.25 -24.78 13.93
CA PRO A 284 -30.14 -25.88 13.55
C PRO A 284 -29.36 -27.20 13.51
N SER A 285 -30.09 -28.32 13.52
CA SER A 285 -29.50 -29.67 13.41
C SER A 285 -28.44 -29.71 12.29
N PRO A 286 -27.23 -30.23 12.55
CA PRO A 286 -26.82 -31.06 13.69
C PRO A 286 -26.41 -30.29 14.97
N GLY A 287 -26.63 -28.98 15.03
CA GLY A 287 -26.39 -28.15 16.22
C GLY A 287 -24.95 -27.68 16.38
N TRP A 288 -24.12 -27.82 15.34
CA TRP A 288 -22.73 -27.38 15.37
C TRP A 288 -22.26 -26.82 14.01
N GLY A 289 -21.30 -25.90 14.06
CA GLY A 289 -20.40 -25.57 12.96
C GLY A 289 -19.02 -26.17 13.24
N MET A 290 -18.23 -26.44 12.21
CA MET A 290 -16.86 -26.95 12.40
C MET A 290 -15.82 -25.99 11.84
N ASP A 291 -14.78 -25.70 12.62
CA ASP A 291 -13.69 -24.83 12.20
C ASP A 291 -12.69 -25.56 11.28
N VAL A 292 -11.77 -24.80 10.68
CA VAL A 292 -10.66 -25.31 9.83
C VAL A 292 -9.75 -26.33 10.52
N LYS A 293 -9.78 -26.44 11.84
CA LYS A 293 -9.01 -27.41 12.63
C LYS A 293 -9.81 -28.68 12.93
N GLY A 294 -11.03 -28.80 12.40
CA GLY A 294 -11.92 -29.94 12.64
C GLY A 294 -12.62 -29.89 14.00
N LYS A 295 -12.55 -28.78 14.73
CA LYS A 295 -13.22 -28.62 16.03
C LYS A 295 -14.67 -28.24 15.82
N LYS A 296 -15.57 -28.93 16.51
CA LYS A 296 -17.00 -28.60 16.55
C LYS A 296 -17.26 -27.46 17.53
N HIS A 297 -18.03 -26.48 17.07
CA HIS A 297 -18.52 -25.33 17.80
C HIS A 297 -20.04 -25.40 17.88
N TYR A 298 -20.58 -25.37 19.09
CA TYR A 298 -22.02 -25.46 19.35
C TYR A 298 -22.66 -24.08 19.55
N GLU A 299 -21.82 -23.07 19.74
CA GLU A 299 -22.20 -21.67 19.74
C GLU A 299 -22.52 -21.17 18.32
N SER A 300 -23.59 -20.38 18.21
CA SER A 300 -23.88 -19.59 17.01
C SER A 300 -23.18 -18.24 17.11
N TYR A 301 -22.98 -17.59 15.95
CA TYR A 301 -22.56 -16.20 15.85
C TYR A 301 -23.64 -15.33 15.21
N ASP A 302 -24.88 -15.82 15.14
CA ASP A 302 -26.00 -15.13 14.53
C ASP A 302 -26.82 -14.41 15.60
N ILE A 303 -27.02 -13.12 15.43
CA ILE A 303 -27.77 -12.30 16.38
C ILE A 303 -29.24 -12.73 16.42
N LYS A 304 -29.78 -12.95 17.63
CA LYS A 304 -31.20 -13.21 17.86
C LYS A 304 -31.90 -11.98 18.43
N THR A 305 -31.35 -11.40 19.48
CA THR A 305 -31.86 -10.16 20.10
C THR A 305 -30.73 -9.24 20.48
N GLU A 306 -30.98 -7.95 20.37
CA GLU A 306 -30.05 -6.89 20.71
C GLU A 306 -30.81 -5.65 21.20
N VAL A 307 -30.09 -4.75 21.87
CA VAL A 307 -30.65 -3.52 22.43
C VAL A 307 -29.81 -2.35 21.95
N SER A 308 -30.44 -1.37 21.31
CA SER A 308 -29.74 -0.16 20.85
C SER A 308 -29.07 0.55 22.02
N GLN A 309 -27.84 1.01 21.81
CA GLN A 309 -27.05 1.81 22.75
C GLN A 309 -26.93 3.27 22.27
N GLY A 310 -27.46 3.59 21.09
CA GLY A 310 -27.42 4.91 20.48
C GLY A 310 -26.73 4.95 19.11
N ASN A 311 -26.79 6.12 18.47
CA ASN A 311 -26.09 6.44 17.24
C ASN A 311 -24.90 7.35 17.56
N PHE A 312 -23.75 7.06 16.96
CA PHE A 312 -22.49 7.74 17.26
C PHE A 312 -21.79 8.13 15.95
N ALA A 313 -21.14 9.29 15.93
CA ALA A 313 -20.26 9.64 14.81
C ALA A 313 -19.00 8.75 14.83
N ILE A 314 -18.45 8.46 13.65
CA ILE A 314 -17.10 7.87 13.57
C ILE A 314 -16.12 8.86 14.22
N PRO A 315 -15.29 8.41 15.20
CA PRO A 315 -14.36 9.31 15.88
C PRO A 315 -13.37 9.97 14.92
N ALA A 316 -12.94 11.19 15.22
CA ALA A 316 -12.00 11.93 14.38
C ALA A 316 -10.63 11.23 14.22
N ASN A 317 -10.19 10.48 15.24
CA ASN A 317 -8.98 9.66 15.15
C ASN A 317 -9.22 8.30 14.44
N GLY A 318 -10.49 7.95 14.16
CA GLY A 318 -10.90 6.72 13.50
C GLY A 318 -10.74 5.45 14.32
N LEU A 319 -10.39 5.53 15.61
CA LEU A 319 -10.07 4.33 16.41
C LEU A 319 -11.25 3.91 17.28
N MET A 320 -11.66 2.64 17.13
CA MET A 320 -12.71 2.03 17.92
C MET A 320 -12.21 0.71 18.52
N PHE A 321 -12.49 0.46 19.80
CA PHE A 321 -12.03 -0.75 20.46
C PHE A 321 -13.09 -1.33 21.40
N PHE A 322 -13.25 -2.66 21.33
CA PHE A 322 -14.23 -3.41 22.10
C PHE A 322 -13.57 -4.60 22.79
N GLU A 323 -13.90 -4.79 24.06
CA GLU A 323 -13.37 -5.91 24.86
C GLU A 323 -14.18 -7.22 24.75
N ASP A 324 -15.16 -7.26 23.84
CA ASP A 324 -15.99 -8.44 23.55
C ASP A 324 -16.01 -8.73 22.05
N GLN A 325 -16.75 -9.76 21.64
CA GLN A 325 -17.05 -10.01 20.23
C GLN A 325 -17.76 -8.80 19.62
N VAL A 326 -17.44 -8.55 18.35
CA VAL A 326 -17.99 -7.42 17.61
C VAL A 326 -18.63 -7.89 16.33
N TRP A 327 -19.89 -7.54 16.11
CA TRP A 327 -20.56 -7.69 14.83
C TRP A 327 -20.44 -6.39 14.05
N VAL A 328 -20.11 -6.45 12.76
CA VAL A 328 -19.94 -5.26 11.93
C VAL A 328 -20.59 -5.42 10.56
N ASN A 329 -21.45 -4.48 10.17
CA ASN A 329 -21.98 -4.36 8.81
C ASN A 329 -22.42 -2.91 8.51
N GLY A 330 -22.88 -2.64 7.29
CA GLY A 330 -23.45 -1.35 6.88
C GLY A 330 -22.60 -0.59 5.86
N THR A 331 -22.88 0.69 5.69
CA THR A 331 -22.19 1.55 4.70
C THR A 331 -21.22 2.48 5.40
N VAL A 332 -19.92 2.33 5.13
CA VAL A 332 -18.85 3.11 5.75
C VAL A 332 -18.62 4.40 4.95
N LYS A 333 -18.64 5.53 5.67
CA LYS A 333 -18.23 6.84 5.14
C LYS A 333 -17.21 7.47 6.08
N GLY A 334 -15.98 7.64 5.61
CA GLY A 334 -14.81 8.02 6.38
C GLY A 334 -13.91 6.83 6.71
N ARG A 335 -12.96 7.07 7.62
CA ARG A 335 -11.86 6.13 7.92
C ARG A 335 -11.97 5.64 9.35
N ALA A 336 -12.01 4.33 9.54
CA ALA A 336 -12.13 3.71 10.85
C ALA A 336 -11.34 2.41 10.98
N THR A 337 -10.89 2.10 12.20
CA THR A 337 -10.33 0.81 12.58
C THR A 337 -11.02 0.32 13.83
N ILE A 338 -11.56 -0.90 13.77
CA ILE A 338 -12.23 -1.59 14.86
C ILE A 338 -11.31 -2.70 15.37
N GLY A 339 -10.85 -2.56 16.60
CA GLY A 339 -10.17 -3.61 17.35
C GLY A 339 -11.14 -4.38 18.25
N SER A 340 -11.03 -5.71 18.24
CA SER A 340 -11.70 -6.59 19.20
C SER A 340 -10.64 -7.40 19.94
N GLY A 341 -10.52 -7.19 21.26
CA GLY A 341 -9.57 -7.93 22.07
C GLY A 341 -9.67 -7.65 23.57
N ARG A 342 -9.08 -8.51 24.39
CA ARG A 342 -8.92 -8.30 25.84
C ARG A 342 -7.45 -8.17 26.22
N PHE A 343 -7.19 -7.29 27.18
CA PHE A 343 -5.87 -7.03 27.74
C PHE A 343 -5.90 -7.13 29.28
N PRO A 344 -4.90 -7.77 29.93
CA PRO A 344 -3.74 -8.44 29.34
C PRO A 344 -4.12 -9.63 28.45
N VAL A 345 -3.28 -9.90 27.44
CA VAL A 345 -3.55 -10.89 26.38
C VAL A 345 -3.63 -12.30 27.00
N ASN A 346 -4.74 -12.99 26.78
CA ASN A 346 -4.93 -14.37 27.22
C ASN A 346 -5.73 -15.15 26.17
N GLN A 347 -5.20 -16.30 25.73
CA GLN A 347 -5.79 -17.13 24.68
C GLN A 347 -7.22 -17.58 24.98
N ASN A 348 -7.57 -17.77 26.26
CA ASN A 348 -8.92 -18.19 26.67
C ASN A 348 -9.95 -17.07 26.58
N THR A 349 -9.52 -15.81 26.40
CA THR A 349 -10.38 -14.64 26.38
C THR A 349 -10.29 -13.87 25.06
N TYR A 350 -9.63 -14.42 24.04
CA TYR A 350 -9.58 -13.79 22.72
C TYR A 350 -10.99 -13.63 22.15
N THR A 351 -11.23 -12.46 21.59
CA THR A 351 -12.51 -12.09 20.99
C THR A 351 -12.39 -12.10 19.46
N SER A 352 -13.53 -12.31 18.81
CA SER A 352 -13.64 -12.39 17.36
C SER A 352 -14.45 -11.22 16.81
N ILE A 353 -14.20 -10.88 15.55
CA ILE A 353 -15.09 -10.02 14.77
C ILE A 353 -15.96 -10.91 13.89
N VAL A 354 -17.26 -10.61 13.82
CA VAL A 354 -18.26 -11.32 13.03
C VAL A 354 -18.85 -10.34 12.01
N ILE A 355 -19.00 -10.77 10.76
CA ILE A 355 -19.56 -9.93 9.70
C ILE A 355 -20.89 -10.55 9.27
N PRO A 356 -22.02 -10.13 9.87
CA PRO A 356 -23.32 -10.77 9.62
C PRO A 356 -23.96 -10.36 8.30
N ASN A 357 -23.55 -9.25 7.70
CA ASN A 357 -24.10 -8.71 6.46
C ASN A 357 -23.04 -7.85 5.75
N SER A 358 -23.33 -7.34 4.55
CA SER A 358 -22.38 -6.57 3.74
C SER A 358 -21.79 -5.37 4.49
N ILE A 359 -20.52 -5.11 4.25
CA ILE A 359 -19.81 -3.88 4.58
C ILE A 359 -19.47 -3.25 3.24
N VAL A 360 -19.97 -2.05 2.95
CA VAL A 360 -19.68 -1.36 1.69
C VAL A 360 -19.15 0.04 1.96
N TYR A 361 -18.18 0.50 1.18
CA TYR A 361 -17.75 1.89 1.21
C TYR A 361 -18.75 2.78 0.49
N SER A 362 -18.94 4.01 0.97
CA SER A 362 -19.75 4.99 0.27
C SER A 362 -19.11 5.40 -1.07
N THR A 363 -17.77 5.38 -1.11
CA THR A 363 -16.93 5.62 -2.30
C THR A 363 -15.66 4.76 -2.26
N LYS A 364 -15.19 4.29 -3.42
CA LYS A 364 -13.97 3.47 -3.57
C LYS A 364 -12.79 4.28 -4.15
N ASP A 365 -12.67 5.54 -3.76
CA ASP A 365 -11.61 6.46 -4.20
C ASP A 365 -10.49 6.64 -3.16
N GLY A 366 -10.56 5.89 -2.06
CA GLY A 366 -9.62 5.95 -0.94
C GLY A 366 -9.99 6.92 0.17
N SER A 367 -11.08 7.69 0.04
CA SER A 367 -11.59 8.54 1.13
C SER A 367 -12.22 7.73 2.27
N ASP A 368 -12.86 6.60 1.94
CA ASP A 368 -13.41 5.64 2.89
C ASP A 368 -12.45 4.47 3.10
N ALA A 369 -12.28 4.04 4.35
CA ALA A 369 -11.43 2.88 4.69
C ALA A 369 -11.87 2.25 6.02
N LEU A 370 -12.02 0.92 6.05
CA LEU A 370 -12.32 0.17 7.26
C LEU A 370 -11.26 -0.89 7.55
N GLY A 371 -10.70 -0.87 8.76
CA GLY A 371 -9.84 -1.92 9.30
C GLY A 371 -10.58 -2.72 10.37
N LEU A 372 -10.59 -4.05 10.25
CA LEU A 372 -11.16 -4.96 11.25
C LEU A 372 -10.04 -5.84 11.80
N MET A 373 -9.71 -5.67 13.09
CA MET A 373 -8.65 -6.42 13.75
C MET A 373 -9.21 -7.21 14.94
N ALA A 374 -9.20 -8.53 14.82
CA ALA A 374 -9.63 -9.44 15.87
C ALA A 374 -8.44 -10.16 16.50
N GLN A 375 -8.41 -10.28 17.83
CA GLN A 375 -7.43 -11.14 18.51
C GLN A 375 -7.57 -12.60 18.07
N LYS A 376 -8.80 -13.09 17.90
CA LYS A 376 -9.06 -14.49 17.54
C LYS A 376 -9.33 -14.64 16.04
N ASP A 377 -10.61 -14.64 15.66
CA ASP A 377 -11.09 -14.99 14.33
C ASP A 377 -11.82 -13.81 13.70
N VAL A 378 -11.85 -13.77 12.38
CA VAL A 378 -12.81 -12.99 11.60
C VAL A 378 -13.80 -13.97 10.98
N LEU A 379 -15.09 -13.86 11.33
CA LEU A 379 -16.08 -14.90 11.07
C LEU A 379 -17.23 -14.41 10.18
N LEU A 380 -17.65 -15.27 9.24
CA LEU A 380 -18.95 -15.14 8.56
C LEU A 380 -19.95 -16.11 9.22
N PRO A 381 -21.06 -15.62 9.81
CA PRO A 381 -21.98 -16.44 10.58
C PRO A 381 -22.95 -17.22 9.68
N ARG A 382 -23.62 -18.26 10.20
CA ARG A 382 -24.40 -19.20 9.38
C ARG A 382 -25.47 -18.51 8.54
N TYR A 383 -26.18 -17.54 9.09
CA TYR A 383 -27.27 -16.81 8.41
C TYR A 383 -26.80 -15.54 7.71
N SER A 384 -25.52 -15.43 7.34
CA SER A 384 -25.06 -14.39 6.41
C SER A 384 -25.80 -14.48 5.06
N PRO A 385 -25.94 -13.36 4.32
CA PRO A 385 -26.64 -13.32 3.04
C PRO A 385 -26.10 -14.34 2.02
N SER A 386 -26.94 -14.76 1.07
CA SER A 386 -26.50 -15.61 -0.04
C SER A 386 -25.47 -14.94 -0.94
N SER A 387 -25.53 -13.60 -1.04
CA SER A 387 -24.57 -12.78 -1.74
C SER A 387 -24.23 -11.57 -0.87
N MET A 388 -22.95 -11.34 -0.60
CA MET A 388 -22.52 -10.17 0.17
C MET A 388 -21.17 -9.62 -0.31
N GLU A 389 -20.94 -8.35 0.02
CA GLU A 389 -19.73 -7.62 -0.28
C GLU A 389 -19.09 -7.13 1.04
N ILE A 390 -17.77 -7.24 1.14
CA ILE A 390 -17.00 -6.80 2.29
C ILE A 390 -15.89 -5.88 1.82
N ASP A 391 -16.12 -4.59 2.00
CA ASP A 391 -15.14 -3.53 1.77
C ASP A 391 -14.40 -3.26 3.10
N ALA A 392 -13.27 -3.94 3.32
CA ALA A 392 -12.46 -3.78 4.52
C ALA A 392 -11.08 -4.46 4.41
N ALA A 393 -10.12 -4.00 5.21
CA ALA A 393 -8.93 -4.76 5.55
C ALA A 393 -9.18 -5.60 6.82
N LEU A 394 -9.08 -6.91 6.72
CA LEU A 394 -9.39 -7.88 7.77
C LEU A 394 -8.11 -8.49 8.35
N ILE A 395 -7.99 -8.53 9.68
CA ILE A 395 -6.91 -9.22 10.39
C ILE A 395 -7.49 -10.16 11.45
N ALA A 396 -7.19 -11.46 11.32
CA ALA A 396 -7.31 -12.45 12.37
C ALA A 396 -5.92 -12.75 12.96
N GLN A 397 -5.62 -12.18 14.12
CA GLN A 397 -4.26 -12.16 14.67
C GLN A 397 -3.78 -13.55 15.13
N ASN A 398 -4.60 -14.30 15.86
CA ASN A 398 -4.22 -15.60 16.44
C ASN A 398 -5.05 -16.78 15.90
N GLY A 399 -6.16 -16.48 15.24
CA GLY A 399 -7.07 -17.45 14.65
C GLY A 399 -7.19 -17.25 13.15
N SER A 400 -8.36 -17.55 12.62
CA SER A 400 -8.61 -17.65 11.19
C SER A 400 -9.64 -16.64 10.71
N ALA A 401 -9.42 -16.09 9.51
CA ALA A 401 -10.49 -15.50 8.73
C ALA A 401 -11.27 -16.64 8.06
N GLN A 402 -12.40 -17.03 8.64
CA GLN A 402 -13.10 -18.24 8.22
C GLN A 402 -14.62 -18.17 8.28
N ARG A 403 -15.25 -19.00 7.47
CA ARG A 403 -16.61 -19.46 7.70
C ARG A 403 -16.56 -20.90 8.18
N PHE A 404 -17.25 -21.21 9.28
CA PHE A 404 -17.36 -22.59 9.74
C PHE A 404 -18.08 -23.46 8.73
N TYR A 405 -17.72 -24.74 8.69
CA TYR A 405 -18.47 -25.75 7.97
C TYR A 405 -19.84 -25.91 8.60
N TYR A 406 -20.85 -25.62 7.80
CA TYR A 406 -22.26 -25.78 8.11
C TYR A 406 -22.86 -26.72 7.08
N SER A 407 -23.15 -27.96 7.48
CA SER A 407 -23.61 -29.01 6.55
C SER A 407 -24.80 -28.55 5.69
N GLY A 408 -24.66 -28.68 4.37
CA GLY A 408 -25.68 -28.32 3.38
C GLY A 408 -25.96 -26.82 3.23
N ASN A 409 -25.21 -25.94 3.92
CA ASN A 409 -25.38 -24.49 3.83
C ASN A 409 -24.44 -23.93 2.76
N ILE A 410 -24.95 -23.86 1.52
CA ILE A 410 -24.23 -23.32 0.36
C ILE A 410 -24.82 -21.94 0.02
N LEU A 411 -23.95 -20.96 -0.12
CA LEU A 411 -24.25 -19.57 -0.48
C LEU A 411 -23.73 -19.28 -1.89
N ILE A 412 -24.19 -18.19 -2.49
CA ILE A 412 -23.97 -17.88 -3.91
C ILE A 412 -22.62 -17.19 -4.13
N GLY A 413 -22.38 -16.06 -3.47
CA GLY A 413 -21.22 -15.22 -3.78
C GLY A 413 -20.71 -14.35 -2.64
N LEU A 414 -19.40 -14.24 -2.52
CA LEU A 414 -18.73 -13.34 -1.61
C LEU A 414 -17.70 -12.52 -2.39
N SER A 415 -17.82 -11.20 -2.33
CA SER A 415 -16.82 -10.29 -2.86
C SER A 415 -16.13 -9.56 -1.72
N ILE A 416 -14.81 -9.54 -1.71
CA ILE A 416 -14.01 -8.78 -0.74
C ILE A 416 -13.23 -7.72 -1.51
N TYR A 417 -13.36 -6.47 -1.11
CA TYR A 417 -12.55 -5.37 -1.59
C TYR A 417 -11.69 -4.85 -0.44
N GLY A 418 -10.38 -5.08 -0.50
CA GLY A 418 -9.47 -4.76 0.59
C GLY A 418 -8.37 -5.79 0.76
N SER A 419 -8.25 -6.36 1.96
CA SER A 419 -7.18 -7.27 2.32
C SER A 419 -7.65 -8.30 3.33
N VAL A 420 -7.19 -9.54 3.24
CA VAL A 420 -7.47 -10.57 4.24
C VAL A 420 -6.16 -11.13 4.79
N VAL A 421 -5.92 -10.85 6.06
CA VAL A 421 -4.75 -11.31 6.82
C VAL A 421 -5.21 -12.30 7.88
N SER A 422 -4.65 -13.50 7.90
CA SER A 422 -5.08 -14.58 8.77
C SER A 422 -3.91 -15.41 9.27
N ASN A 423 -3.69 -15.47 10.59
CA ASN A 423 -2.64 -16.32 11.15
C ASN A 423 -2.97 -17.81 10.95
N GLY A 424 -4.21 -18.21 11.18
CA GLY A 424 -4.70 -19.55 10.85
C GLY A 424 -5.07 -19.69 9.37
N VAL A 425 -5.52 -20.90 9.01
CA VAL A 425 -6.05 -21.19 7.67
C VAL A 425 -7.23 -20.29 7.37
N TRP A 426 -7.21 -19.66 6.21
CA TRP A 426 -8.32 -18.88 5.68
C TRP A 426 -9.26 -19.78 4.86
N THR A 427 -10.57 -19.62 5.03
CA THR A 427 -11.56 -20.25 4.12
C THR A 427 -12.95 -19.63 4.22
N TRP A 428 -13.58 -19.35 3.09
CA TRP A 428 -15.00 -19.02 3.02
C TRP A 428 -15.89 -20.17 2.54
N SER A 429 -15.26 -21.26 2.11
CA SER A 429 -15.85 -22.30 1.28
C SER A 429 -15.22 -23.65 1.57
N TRP A 430 -16.05 -24.64 1.83
CA TRP A 430 -15.64 -26.01 2.13
C TRP A 430 -15.93 -26.88 0.94
N VAL A 431 -14.94 -27.66 0.51
CA VAL A 431 -15.04 -28.53 -0.65
C VAL A 431 -14.91 -29.99 -0.24
N SER A 432 -15.60 -30.85 -0.98
CA SER A 432 -15.45 -32.30 -0.90
C SER A 432 -14.12 -32.75 -1.53
N SER A 433 -13.76 -34.01 -1.34
CA SER A 433 -12.61 -34.62 -2.02
C SER A 433 -12.69 -34.55 -3.55
N GLY A 434 -13.90 -34.48 -4.11
CA GLY A 434 -14.17 -34.30 -5.54
C GLY A 434 -14.20 -32.84 -6.00
N GLY A 435 -13.83 -31.87 -5.15
CA GLY A 435 -13.77 -30.44 -5.49
C GLY A 435 -15.11 -29.69 -5.43
N ALA A 436 -16.23 -30.39 -5.26
CA ALA A 436 -17.54 -29.74 -5.14
C ALA A 436 -17.68 -29.01 -3.80
N VAL A 437 -18.16 -27.77 -3.82
CA VAL A 437 -18.49 -26.98 -2.61
C VAL A 437 -19.62 -27.65 -1.83
N VAL A 438 -19.36 -27.99 -0.57
CA VAL A 438 -20.29 -28.65 0.37
C VAL A 438 -20.80 -27.73 1.48
N SER A 439 -20.17 -26.58 1.68
CA SER A 439 -20.59 -25.52 2.60
C SER A 439 -19.92 -24.20 2.26
N GLY A 440 -20.55 -23.08 2.60
CA GLY A 440 -19.99 -21.74 2.39
C GLY A 440 -20.28 -21.16 1.01
N TYR A 441 -19.49 -20.17 0.59
CA TYR A 441 -19.76 -19.40 -0.63
C TYR A 441 -19.27 -20.12 -1.88
N LYS A 442 -20.12 -20.31 -2.88
CA LYS A 442 -19.73 -21.01 -4.10
C LYS A 442 -18.71 -20.20 -4.92
N ASN A 443 -18.90 -18.89 -5.01
CA ASN A 443 -18.02 -17.99 -5.75
C ASN A 443 -17.39 -16.99 -4.77
N THR A 444 -16.07 -16.94 -4.74
CA THR A 444 -15.29 -16.03 -3.89
C THR A 444 -14.43 -15.17 -4.81
N ASN A 445 -14.63 -13.86 -4.75
CA ASN A 445 -13.79 -12.90 -5.46
C ASN A 445 -13.11 -11.99 -4.44
N THR A 446 -11.81 -11.80 -4.55
CA THR A 446 -11.10 -10.85 -3.69
C THR A 446 -10.27 -9.93 -4.54
N SER A 447 -10.54 -8.65 -4.35
CA SER A 447 -9.90 -7.55 -5.05
C SER A 447 -9.15 -6.68 -4.06
N TYR A 448 -7.86 -6.52 -4.32
CA TYR A 448 -7.02 -5.64 -3.55
C TYR A 448 -7.46 -4.17 -3.71
N ASP A 449 -7.64 -3.47 -2.58
CA ASP A 449 -7.85 -2.02 -2.57
C ASP A 449 -6.50 -1.27 -2.58
N VAL A 450 -6.14 -0.78 -3.77
CA VAL A 450 -4.90 -0.02 -4.01
C VAL A 450 -4.74 1.21 -3.11
N ASN A 451 -5.85 1.78 -2.62
CA ASN A 451 -5.79 2.96 -1.76
C ASN A 451 -5.22 2.61 -0.37
N LEU A 452 -5.30 1.34 0.03
CA LEU A 452 -4.83 0.88 1.33
C LEU A 452 -3.31 0.62 1.39
N THR A 453 -2.57 0.63 0.26
CA THR A 453 -1.10 0.41 0.30
C THR A 453 -0.42 1.45 1.19
N TYR A 454 -0.80 2.71 1.01
CA TYR A 454 -0.16 3.87 1.63
C TYR A 454 -1.15 4.79 2.34
N GLY A 455 -2.45 4.50 2.23
CA GLY A 455 -3.52 5.04 3.05
C GLY A 455 -4.28 3.90 3.72
N PRO A 456 -3.67 3.11 4.62
CA PRO A 456 -4.39 2.07 5.32
C PRO A 456 -5.41 2.64 6.32
N PRO A 457 -6.31 1.81 6.87
CA PRO A 457 -7.15 2.24 7.98
C PRO A 457 -6.30 2.81 9.14
N PRO A 458 -6.82 3.76 9.94
CA PRO A 458 -6.05 4.39 11.03
C PRO A 458 -5.44 3.37 11.99
N ALA A 459 -4.15 3.50 12.33
CA ALA A 459 -3.40 2.57 13.18
C ALA A 459 -3.39 1.09 12.73
N PHE A 460 -3.70 0.82 11.45
CA PHE A 460 -3.54 -0.52 10.89
C PHE A 460 -2.05 -0.84 10.67
N PRO A 461 -1.63 -2.11 10.74
CA PRO A 461 -0.22 -2.44 10.67
C PRO A 461 0.43 -2.04 9.34
N VAL A 462 1.66 -1.52 9.44
CA VAL A 462 2.50 -1.15 8.30
C VAL A 462 3.84 -1.86 8.37
N GLY A 463 4.47 -2.06 7.20
CA GLY A 463 5.80 -2.64 7.12
C GLY A 463 6.86 -1.79 7.83
N THR A 464 8.05 -2.37 7.99
CA THR A 464 9.17 -1.75 8.71
C THR A 464 10.16 -1.03 7.80
N GLU A 465 10.02 -1.15 6.48
CA GLU A 465 10.92 -0.56 5.49
C GLU A 465 10.23 0.52 4.65
N TYR A 466 10.91 1.67 4.50
CA TYR A 466 10.44 2.74 3.61
C TYR A 466 10.59 2.36 2.14
N LYS A 467 9.49 2.44 1.38
CA LYS A 467 9.52 2.41 -0.09
C LYS A 467 9.42 3.80 -0.67
N VAL A 468 10.21 4.06 -1.70
CA VAL A 468 10.07 5.29 -2.51
C VAL A 468 8.84 5.14 -3.40
N ILE A 469 7.90 6.07 -3.26
CA ILE A 469 6.62 6.10 -3.97
C ILE A 469 6.74 6.98 -5.22
N SER A 470 7.28 8.18 -5.05
CA SER A 470 7.58 9.08 -6.18
C SER A 470 8.87 9.84 -5.92
N TRP A 471 9.52 10.23 -7.01
CA TRP A 471 10.71 11.04 -7.02
C TRP A 471 10.54 12.05 -8.15
N ASP A 472 10.47 13.33 -7.81
CA ASP A 472 10.10 14.39 -8.74
C ASP A 472 11.01 15.61 -8.53
N GLU A 473 11.56 16.18 -9.61
CA GLU A 473 12.18 17.51 -9.57
C GLU A 473 11.08 18.57 -9.69
N ILE A 474 10.98 19.44 -8.69
CA ILE A 474 10.04 20.56 -8.71
C ILE A 474 10.76 21.78 -9.27
N LYS A 475 10.18 22.38 -10.30
CA LYS A 475 10.60 23.71 -10.75
C LYS A 475 10.22 24.73 -9.69
N ASN A 476 11.23 25.38 -9.12
CA ASN A 476 11.00 26.57 -8.32
C ASN A 476 10.42 27.68 -9.23
N PRO A 477 9.36 28.38 -8.79
CA PRO A 477 8.76 29.47 -9.56
C PRO A 477 9.72 30.64 -9.80
#